data_AF-A0AAD6S3E1-F1
#
_entry.id   AF-A0AAD6S3E1-F1
#
_cell.length_a   1.000
_cell.length_b   1.000
_cell.length_c   1.000
_cell.angle_alpha   90.00
_cell.angle_beta   90.00
_cell.angle_gamma   90.00
#
_symmetry.space_group_name_H-M   'P 1'
#
loop_
_entity.id
_entity.type
_entity.pdbx_description
1 polymer ?
#
loop_
_entity_poly.entity_id
_entity_poly.type
_entity_poly.pdbx_seq_one_letter_code
_entity_poly.pdbx_strand_id
1 'polypeptide(L)'
;MRFLSSLALAFFVGKTYATYRDFGIPVSTATVQVQAFNVVNVTFVNGPEASLIGPVLPGRGSVPFPNYAFLVTHKNSTRIVWDLGLRADTANYAPSIAGLFTAGIITVQPGAKGMTDLLTQGGVPLSSINQVIWSHAHFDHVGDMSKFPSTTQLVIGAETNTATFPQNSGASLLASDFANRTVTKIDFSKATLKFGSLKAIDYFGDGSFYLVDTPGHFPGHMSALARVTPTSFVYLGSDTYHNAAEIRPRPAFQQNFPCPAHLLAEAKTAISTDFFWSPKTTDGAFDVVSRADPLMIASDLPTSLTADPLTAGISLAKVAAFDADPDFFVVVAHDLSLRESLPYFPKTLNSWQTSRLKQNTVWNFVDPTNPAFLLSPL
;
A
#
# COMPACT_ATOMS: atom_id res chain seq x y z
N MET A 1 37.07 -18.10 44.75
CA MET A 1 35.71 -17.69 44.34
C MET A 1 35.88 -16.73 43.16
N ARG A 2 35.83 -17.18 41.89
CA ARG A 2 34.62 -17.31 41.03
C ARG A 2 33.65 -16.13 41.29
N PHE A 3 33.38 -15.24 40.34
CA PHE A 3 32.61 -15.53 39.13
C PHE A 3 33.11 -14.78 37.88
N LEU A 4 33.30 -15.55 36.81
CA LEU A 4 33.31 -15.09 35.42
C LEU A 4 31.88 -14.69 35.04
N SER A 5 31.68 -13.48 34.53
CA SER A 5 30.44 -13.06 33.87
C SER A 5 30.36 -13.75 32.51
N SER A 6 29.53 -14.78 32.42
CA SER A 6 29.22 -15.47 31.17
C SER A 6 28.43 -14.55 30.26
N LEU A 7 29.04 -14.17 29.14
CA LEU A 7 28.41 -13.64 27.94
C LEU A 7 27.26 -14.59 27.54
N ALA A 8 26.02 -14.12 27.60
CA ALA A 8 24.89 -14.81 27.00
C ALA A 8 24.97 -14.61 25.48
N LEU A 9 25.74 -15.48 24.81
CA LEU A 9 25.70 -15.61 23.37
C LEU A 9 24.39 -16.33 23.02
N ALA A 10 23.34 -15.55 22.74
CA ALA A 10 22.11 -16.09 22.19
C ALA A 10 22.42 -16.67 20.80
N PHE A 11 22.53 -17.99 20.71
CA PHE A 11 22.58 -18.70 19.45
C PHE A 11 21.26 -18.48 18.70
N PHE A 12 21.28 -17.64 17.66
CA PHE A 12 20.26 -17.70 16.62
C PHE A 12 20.41 -19.04 15.92
N VAL A 13 19.59 -20.03 16.31
CA VAL A 13 19.31 -21.17 15.44
C VAL A 13 18.52 -20.60 14.27
N GLY A 14 19.23 -20.20 13.21
CA GLY A 14 18.59 -19.71 11.98
C GLY A 14 17.61 -20.76 11.48
N LYS A 15 16.37 -20.34 11.21
CA LYS A 15 15.35 -21.25 10.67
C LYS A 15 15.86 -21.86 9.38
N THR A 16 15.73 -23.17 9.21
CA THR A 16 16.18 -23.90 8.01
C THR A 16 15.19 -23.79 6.84
N TYR A 17 14.19 -22.91 6.94
CA TYR A 17 13.13 -22.72 5.97
C TYR A 17 12.76 -21.23 5.87
N ALA A 18 12.18 -20.85 4.74
CA ALA A 18 11.70 -19.49 4.48
C ALA A 18 10.54 -19.10 5.43
N THR A 19 10.65 -17.95 6.08
CA THR A 19 9.79 -17.48 7.18
C THR A 19 8.33 -17.25 6.76
N TYR A 20 8.03 -17.11 5.46
CA TYR A 20 6.65 -17.02 4.98
C TYR A 20 5.76 -18.20 5.45
N ARG A 21 6.37 -19.37 5.72
CA ARG A 21 5.65 -20.56 6.21
C ARG A 21 5.08 -20.36 7.61
N ASP A 22 5.70 -19.49 8.41
CA ASP A 22 5.21 -19.14 9.75
C ASP A 22 3.88 -18.37 9.70
N PHE A 23 3.56 -17.77 8.55
CA PHE A 23 2.27 -17.13 8.31
C PHE A 23 1.18 -18.14 7.89
N GLY A 24 1.50 -19.42 7.69
CA GLY A 24 0.54 -20.42 7.22
C GLY A 24 0.29 -20.39 5.70
N ILE A 25 1.14 -19.68 4.94
CA ILE A 25 1.07 -19.67 3.48
C ILE A 25 1.57 -21.02 2.92
N PRO A 26 0.78 -21.71 2.07
CA PRO A 26 1.17 -22.99 1.49
C PRO A 26 2.46 -22.92 0.66
N VAL A 27 3.18 -24.04 0.57
CA VAL A 27 4.33 -24.17 -0.33
C VAL A 27 3.83 -24.24 -1.77
N SER A 28 4.41 -23.44 -2.66
CA SER A 28 4.17 -23.50 -4.10
C SER A 28 5.40 -23.06 -4.89
N THR A 29 5.55 -23.61 -6.10
CA THR A 29 6.54 -23.17 -7.10
C THR A 29 5.92 -22.27 -8.18
N ALA A 30 4.61 -22.07 -8.16
CA ALA A 30 3.93 -21.14 -9.04
C ALA A 30 4.24 -19.70 -8.65
N THR A 31 4.45 -18.83 -9.63
CA THR A 31 4.83 -17.43 -9.38
C THR A 31 4.16 -16.53 -10.40
N VAL A 32 3.98 -15.26 -10.04
CA VAL A 32 3.54 -14.20 -10.95
C VAL A 32 4.67 -13.19 -11.18
N GLN A 33 4.61 -12.47 -12.30
CA GLN A 33 5.39 -11.26 -12.51
C GLN A 33 4.60 -10.06 -12.02
N VAL A 34 5.25 -9.13 -11.31
CA VAL A 34 4.63 -7.91 -10.80
C VAL A 34 5.38 -6.71 -11.36
N GLN A 35 4.68 -5.80 -12.03
CA GLN A 35 5.24 -4.57 -12.59
C GLN A 35 4.48 -3.37 -12.02
N ALA A 36 5.21 -2.43 -11.42
CA ALA A 36 4.62 -1.25 -10.79
C ALA A 36 4.48 -0.09 -11.79
N PHE A 37 3.43 0.70 -11.62
CA PHE A 37 3.20 1.95 -12.34
C PHE A 37 3.02 3.06 -11.33
N ASN A 38 3.69 4.18 -11.55
CA ASN A 38 3.36 5.45 -10.92
C ASN A 38 2.41 6.19 -11.87
N VAL A 39 1.12 6.20 -11.54
CA VAL A 39 0.09 6.79 -12.41
C VAL A 39 -0.06 8.29 -12.09
N VAL A 40 -1.26 8.85 -12.27
CA VAL A 40 -1.53 10.24 -11.91
C VAL A 40 -1.45 10.41 -10.40
N ASN A 41 -0.49 11.20 -9.94
CA ASN A 41 -0.34 11.53 -8.52
C ASN A 41 -1.29 12.65 -8.12
N VAL A 42 -1.80 12.54 -6.91
CA VAL A 42 -2.69 13.53 -6.31
C VAL A 42 -1.90 14.39 -5.34
N THR A 43 -2.19 15.68 -5.27
CA THR A 43 -1.67 16.58 -4.26
C THR A 43 -2.82 17.16 -3.49
N PHE A 44 -2.84 16.91 -2.18
CA PHE A 44 -3.81 17.50 -1.26
C PHE A 44 -3.33 18.89 -0.88
N VAL A 45 -4.24 19.86 -0.94
CA VAL A 45 -3.91 21.29 -0.81
C VAL A 45 -4.50 21.84 0.48
N ASN A 46 -3.63 22.35 1.36
CA ASN A 46 -3.96 23.03 2.61
C ASN A 46 -4.69 22.16 3.65
N GLY A 47 -4.15 20.99 3.99
CA GLY A 47 -4.62 20.19 5.14
C GLY A 47 -5.53 18.97 4.89
N PRO A 48 -6.09 18.66 3.70
CA PRO A 48 -6.90 17.46 3.50
C PRO A 48 -6.19 16.15 3.85
N GLU A 49 -4.86 16.12 3.99
CA GLU A 49 -4.12 14.95 4.46
C GLU A 49 -4.55 14.50 5.87
N ALA A 50 -5.15 15.40 6.66
CA ALA A 50 -5.77 15.08 7.93
C ALA A 50 -6.93 14.10 7.81
N SER A 51 -7.50 13.93 6.61
CA SER A 51 -8.51 12.89 6.34
C SER A 51 -7.90 11.49 6.16
N LEU A 52 -6.58 11.37 5.98
CA LEU A 52 -5.88 10.11 5.75
C LEU A 52 -5.07 9.70 6.99
N ILE A 53 -4.26 10.61 7.51
CA ILE A 53 -3.24 10.32 8.51
C ILE A 53 -3.27 11.30 9.68
N GLY A 54 -2.87 10.82 10.86
CA GLY A 54 -2.73 11.63 12.07
C GLY A 54 -1.49 11.24 12.90
N PRO A 55 -0.96 12.15 13.73
CA PRO A 55 -1.30 13.57 13.80
C PRO A 55 -0.79 14.33 12.55
N VAL A 56 -1.50 15.40 12.16
CA VAL A 56 -1.00 16.35 11.14
C VAL A 56 -0.24 17.47 11.83
N LEU A 57 0.98 17.70 11.37
CA LEU A 57 1.87 18.71 11.93
C LEU A 57 1.63 20.07 11.25
N PRO A 58 1.78 21.18 11.98
CA PRO A 58 1.54 22.52 11.43
C PRO A 58 2.61 22.91 10.38
N GLY A 59 2.28 23.93 9.58
CA GLY A 59 3.20 24.53 8.61
C GLY A 59 3.19 23.88 7.22
N ARG A 60 2.53 22.73 7.06
CA ARG A 60 2.41 22.06 5.76
C ARG A 60 1.28 22.67 4.93
N GLY A 61 1.65 23.13 3.73
CA GLY A 61 0.70 23.62 2.73
C GLY A 61 0.09 22.45 1.96
N SER A 62 0.82 21.93 0.97
CA SER A 62 0.33 20.84 0.12
C SER A 62 1.16 19.57 0.30
N VAL A 63 0.49 18.41 0.33
CA VAL A 63 1.13 17.10 0.48
C VAL A 63 0.84 16.25 -0.76
N PRO A 64 1.88 15.81 -1.50
CA PRO A 64 1.69 14.89 -2.62
C PRO A 64 1.52 13.45 -2.11
N PHE A 65 0.63 12.71 -2.74
CA PHE A 65 0.48 11.27 -2.57
C PHE A 65 0.67 10.60 -3.93
N PRO A 66 1.61 9.64 -4.04
CA PRO A 66 1.71 8.86 -5.26
C PRO A 66 0.46 7.98 -5.42
N ASN A 67 0.23 7.50 -6.64
CA ASN A 67 -0.80 6.50 -6.90
C ASN A 67 -0.15 5.33 -7.64
N TYR A 68 0.07 4.22 -6.94
CA TYR A 68 0.61 3.01 -7.54
C TYR A 68 -0.47 2.04 -8.00
N ALA A 69 -0.34 1.59 -9.24
CA ALA A 69 -1.10 0.48 -9.81
C ALA A 69 -0.13 -0.61 -10.29
N PHE A 70 -0.59 -1.85 -10.42
CA PHE A 70 0.30 -2.97 -10.74
C PHE A 70 -0.26 -3.84 -11.86
N LEU A 71 0.58 -4.19 -12.82
CA LEU A 71 0.32 -5.28 -13.76
C LEU A 71 0.88 -6.58 -13.19
N VAL A 72 -0.01 -7.53 -12.94
CA VAL A 72 0.32 -8.88 -12.48
C VAL A 72 0.12 -9.85 -13.65
N THR A 73 1.20 -10.50 -14.08
CA THR A 73 1.16 -11.49 -15.17
C THR A 73 1.43 -12.88 -14.64
N HIS A 74 0.44 -13.75 -14.79
CA HIS A 74 0.54 -15.17 -14.45
C HIS A 74 1.29 -15.97 -15.52
N LYS A 75 1.86 -17.13 -15.17
CA LYS A 75 2.68 -17.96 -16.10
C LYS A 75 1.91 -18.44 -17.33
N ASN A 76 0.59 -18.58 -17.23
CA ASN A 76 -0.28 -18.93 -18.36
C ASN A 76 -0.66 -17.73 -19.25
N SER A 77 0.00 -16.58 -19.08
CA SER A 77 -0.27 -15.30 -19.76
C SER A 77 -1.55 -14.57 -19.34
N THR A 78 -2.27 -15.02 -18.30
CA THR A 78 -3.35 -14.22 -17.71
C THR A 78 -2.77 -12.93 -17.11
N ARG A 79 -3.33 -11.79 -17.49
CA ARG A 79 -2.95 -10.46 -17.01
C ARG A 79 -4.04 -9.86 -16.16
N ILE A 80 -3.65 -9.46 -14.96
CA ILE A 80 -4.47 -8.75 -14.00
C ILE A 80 -3.89 -7.37 -13.79
N VAL A 81 -4.73 -6.35 -13.72
CA VAL A 81 -4.35 -5.04 -13.22
C VAL A 81 -4.90 -4.87 -11.82
N TRP A 82 -4.02 -4.70 -10.84
CA TRP A 82 -4.36 -4.38 -9.44
C TRP A 82 -4.39 -2.86 -9.30
N ASP A 83 -5.60 -2.35 -9.08
CA ASP A 83 -5.98 -0.93 -9.15
C ASP A 83 -5.64 -0.26 -10.49
N LEU A 84 -6.36 0.83 -10.79
CA LEU A 84 -6.11 1.65 -11.97
C LEU A 84 -5.56 3.04 -11.63
N GLY A 85 -5.52 3.36 -10.34
CA GLY A 85 -5.07 4.66 -9.89
C GLY A 85 -6.06 5.79 -10.23
N LEU A 86 -5.61 7.02 -10.04
CA LEU A 86 -6.33 8.23 -10.40
C LEU A 86 -6.40 8.43 -11.93
N ARG A 87 -7.53 8.95 -12.42
CA ARG A 87 -7.72 9.36 -13.82
C ARG A 87 -7.04 10.70 -14.08
N ALA A 88 -6.42 10.84 -15.25
CA ALA A 88 -5.90 12.12 -15.72
C ALA A 88 -7.01 13.09 -16.12
N ASP A 89 -8.15 12.54 -16.54
CA ASP A 89 -9.34 13.29 -16.94
C ASP A 89 -10.24 13.58 -15.74
N THR A 90 -9.84 14.58 -14.97
CA THR A 90 -10.47 14.92 -13.68
C THR A 90 -11.88 15.49 -13.81
N ALA A 91 -12.24 16.02 -14.99
CA ALA A 91 -13.56 16.61 -15.25
C ALA A 91 -14.65 15.55 -15.48
N ASN A 92 -14.28 14.34 -15.88
CA ASN A 92 -15.21 13.25 -16.21
C ASN A 92 -15.41 12.23 -15.08
N TYR A 93 -15.02 12.59 -13.85
CA TYR A 93 -15.49 11.89 -12.65
C TYR A 93 -16.96 12.20 -12.34
N ALA A 94 -17.55 11.44 -11.41
CA ALA A 94 -18.85 11.81 -10.86
C ALA A 94 -18.79 13.23 -10.24
N PRO A 95 -19.90 14.01 -10.24
CA PRO A 95 -19.87 15.42 -9.86
C PRO A 95 -19.24 15.72 -8.49
N SER A 96 -19.45 14.85 -7.49
CA SER A 96 -18.87 14.99 -6.16
C SER A 96 -17.34 14.97 -6.16
N ILE A 97 -16.74 14.11 -6.98
CA ILE A 97 -15.29 13.97 -7.11
C ILE A 97 -14.70 15.05 -8.02
N ALA A 98 -15.35 15.33 -9.16
CA ALA A 98 -14.94 16.42 -10.05
C ALA A 98 -14.94 17.79 -9.34
N GLY A 99 -15.86 17.98 -8.38
CA GLY A 99 -15.93 19.14 -7.51
C GLY A 99 -14.67 19.35 -6.66
N LEU A 100 -14.01 18.29 -6.19
CA LEU A 100 -12.78 18.40 -5.38
C LEU A 100 -11.64 19.04 -6.17
N PHE A 101 -11.50 18.68 -7.45
CA PHE A 101 -10.52 19.28 -8.36
C PHE A 101 -10.87 20.73 -8.70
N THR A 102 -12.14 21.00 -8.98
CA THR A 102 -12.62 22.35 -9.35
C THR A 102 -12.48 23.32 -8.18
N ALA A 103 -12.67 22.85 -6.95
CA ALA A 103 -12.48 23.62 -5.73
C ALA A 103 -11.00 23.79 -5.33
N GLY A 104 -10.06 23.12 -6.00
CA GLY A 104 -8.63 23.17 -5.69
C GLY A 104 -8.25 22.46 -4.37
N ILE A 105 -9.12 21.58 -3.84
CA ILE A 105 -8.85 20.77 -2.64
C ILE A 105 -7.80 19.70 -2.97
N ILE A 106 -7.90 19.14 -4.17
CA ILE A 106 -6.93 18.20 -4.73
C ILE A 106 -6.49 18.68 -6.11
N THR A 107 -5.22 18.44 -6.43
CA THR A 107 -4.64 18.80 -7.73
C THR A 107 -3.87 17.62 -8.31
N VAL A 108 -3.70 17.61 -9.63
CA VAL A 108 -2.91 16.62 -10.36
C VAL A 108 -1.84 17.34 -11.18
N GLN A 109 -0.72 16.67 -11.41
CA GLN A 109 0.30 17.19 -12.29
C GLN A 109 -0.23 17.31 -13.73
N PRO A 110 -0.05 18.47 -14.41
CA PRO A 110 -0.38 18.61 -15.82
C PRO A 110 0.34 17.55 -16.69
N GLY A 111 -0.40 16.94 -17.62
CA GLY A 111 0.14 15.93 -18.53
C GLY A 111 0.36 14.54 -17.92
N ALA A 112 -0.02 14.33 -16.66
CA ALA A 112 0.02 13.03 -16.01
C ALA A 112 -0.77 11.97 -16.79
N LYS A 113 -0.35 10.71 -16.66
CA LYS A 113 -0.89 9.58 -17.42
C LYS A 113 -1.57 8.60 -16.48
N GLY A 114 -2.80 8.22 -16.82
CA GLY A 114 -3.50 7.14 -16.12
C GLY A 114 -2.97 5.77 -16.52
N MET A 115 -3.36 4.73 -15.78
CA MET A 115 -2.91 3.36 -16.02
C MET A 115 -3.12 2.89 -17.47
N THR A 116 -4.27 3.18 -18.08
CA THR A 116 -4.56 2.79 -19.48
C THR A 116 -3.60 3.41 -20.48
N ASP A 117 -3.18 4.64 -20.24
CA ASP A 117 -2.29 5.38 -21.14
C ASP A 117 -0.87 4.82 -21.02
N LEU A 118 -0.43 4.51 -19.79
CA LEU A 118 0.87 3.90 -19.52
C LEU A 118 0.97 2.47 -20.07
N LEU A 119 -0.10 1.66 -19.94
CA LEU A 119 -0.16 0.33 -20.55
C LEU A 119 0.00 0.41 -22.08
N THR A 120 -0.76 1.30 -22.72
CA THR A 120 -0.74 1.46 -24.18
C THR A 120 0.61 1.97 -24.68
N GLN A 121 1.19 2.99 -24.01
CA GLN A 121 2.55 3.48 -24.32
C GLN A 121 3.61 2.41 -24.08
N GLY A 122 3.38 1.55 -23.09
CA GLY A 122 4.19 0.38 -22.77
C GLY A 122 4.08 -0.78 -23.76
N GLY A 123 3.24 -0.67 -24.79
CA GLY A 123 3.00 -1.74 -25.76
C GLY A 123 2.14 -2.88 -25.22
N VAL A 124 1.37 -2.65 -24.14
CA VAL A 124 0.41 -3.62 -23.59
C VAL A 124 -1.00 -3.24 -24.06
N PRO A 125 -1.59 -3.98 -25.01
CA PRO A 125 -2.95 -3.69 -25.47
C PRO A 125 -3.95 -3.88 -24.33
N LEU A 126 -4.90 -2.95 -24.16
CA LEU A 126 -5.94 -3.06 -23.12
C LEU A 126 -6.79 -4.33 -23.28
N SER A 127 -6.97 -4.82 -24.52
CA SER A 127 -7.65 -6.08 -24.82
C SER A 127 -6.90 -7.33 -24.35
N SER A 128 -5.63 -7.21 -23.97
CA SER A 128 -4.85 -8.30 -23.37
C SER A 128 -5.01 -8.38 -21.85
N ILE A 129 -5.66 -7.41 -21.22
CA ILE A 129 -5.95 -7.44 -19.78
C ILE A 129 -7.20 -8.29 -19.57
N ASN A 130 -7.07 -9.35 -18.79
CA ASN A 130 -8.18 -10.25 -18.53
C ASN A 130 -9.10 -9.68 -17.45
N GLN A 131 -8.51 -9.04 -16.43
CA GLN A 131 -9.22 -8.62 -15.24
C GLN A 131 -8.59 -7.35 -14.66
N VAL A 132 -9.44 -6.48 -14.14
CA VAL A 132 -9.05 -5.40 -13.23
C VAL A 132 -9.60 -5.73 -11.86
N ILE A 133 -8.74 -5.75 -10.85
CA ILE A 133 -9.12 -5.92 -9.47
C ILE A 133 -9.01 -4.56 -8.79
N TRP A 134 -10.11 -4.06 -8.26
CA TRP A 134 -10.07 -2.93 -7.34
C TRP A 134 -9.84 -3.46 -5.93
N SER A 135 -8.76 -3.00 -5.30
CA SER A 135 -8.54 -3.16 -3.87
C SER A 135 -9.72 -2.60 -3.08
N HIS A 136 -10.22 -1.44 -3.49
CA HIS A 136 -11.46 -0.82 -3.03
C HIS A 136 -11.91 0.28 -4.01
N ALA A 137 -13.03 0.94 -3.71
CA ALA A 137 -13.74 1.78 -4.67
C ALA A 137 -13.64 3.31 -4.39
N HIS A 138 -12.48 3.78 -3.91
CA HIS A 138 -12.17 5.21 -3.94
C HIS A 138 -11.73 5.68 -5.33
N PHE A 139 -11.90 6.98 -5.58
CA PHE A 139 -11.79 7.58 -6.90
C PHE A 139 -10.39 7.49 -7.52
N ASP A 140 -9.37 7.33 -6.68
CA ASP A 140 -7.96 7.16 -6.98
C ASP A 140 -7.51 5.69 -7.09
N HIS A 141 -8.44 4.73 -7.05
CA HIS A 141 -8.16 3.32 -7.30
C HIS A 141 -8.90 2.76 -8.51
N VAL A 142 -10.05 3.35 -8.85
CA VAL A 142 -10.98 2.82 -9.85
C VAL A 142 -10.61 3.15 -11.30
N GLY A 143 -9.83 4.21 -11.52
CA GLY A 143 -9.42 4.68 -12.84
C GLY A 143 -10.56 4.82 -13.84
N ASP A 144 -10.30 4.50 -15.11
CA ASP A 144 -11.29 4.57 -16.19
C ASP A 144 -11.54 3.17 -16.77
N MET A 145 -12.52 2.48 -16.21
CA MET A 145 -12.86 1.12 -16.67
C MET A 145 -13.48 1.12 -18.08
N SER A 146 -14.03 2.24 -18.56
CA SER A 146 -14.67 2.32 -19.88
C SER A 146 -13.68 2.17 -21.05
N LYS A 147 -12.39 2.41 -20.81
CA LYS A 147 -11.32 2.25 -21.81
C LYS A 147 -10.98 0.78 -22.10
N PHE A 148 -11.32 -0.14 -21.18
CA PHE A 148 -11.13 -1.56 -21.40
C PHE A 148 -12.30 -2.15 -22.20
N PRO A 149 -12.08 -3.17 -23.04
CA PRO A 149 -13.18 -3.87 -23.68
C PRO A 149 -14.06 -4.57 -22.64
N SER A 150 -15.32 -4.85 -23.01
CA SER A 150 -16.28 -5.56 -22.15
C SER A 150 -15.84 -6.96 -21.71
N THR A 151 -14.86 -7.55 -22.41
CA THR A 151 -14.24 -8.83 -22.04
C THR A 151 -13.31 -8.74 -20.83
N THR A 152 -12.88 -7.53 -20.44
CA THR A 152 -12.11 -7.32 -19.21
C THR A 152 -13.06 -7.36 -18.02
N GLN A 153 -12.90 -8.36 -17.16
CA GLN A 153 -13.76 -8.51 -15.98
C GLN A 153 -13.34 -7.52 -14.88
N LEU A 154 -14.30 -7.08 -14.09
CA LEU A 154 -14.06 -6.29 -12.89
C LEU A 154 -14.19 -7.20 -11.67
N VAL A 155 -13.26 -7.08 -10.72
CA VAL A 155 -13.27 -7.83 -9.46
C VAL A 155 -13.21 -6.82 -8.31
N ILE A 156 -14.10 -6.98 -7.33
CA ILE A 156 -14.25 -6.07 -6.19
C ILE A 156 -14.53 -6.87 -4.91
N GLY A 157 -14.35 -6.26 -3.74
CA GLY A 157 -14.77 -6.86 -2.48
C GLY A 157 -16.30 -7.00 -2.41
N ALA A 158 -16.80 -8.02 -1.71
CA ALA A 158 -18.25 -8.28 -1.64
C ALA A 158 -19.05 -7.12 -1.06
N GLU A 159 -18.47 -6.44 -0.08
CA GLU A 159 -19.06 -5.31 0.64
C GLU A 159 -18.97 -3.97 -0.11
N THR A 160 -18.30 -3.94 -1.27
CA THR A 160 -18.21 -2.73 -2.09
C THR A 160 -19.60 -2.27 -2.53
N ASN A 161 -19.93 -1.01 -2.20
CA ASN A 161 -21.13 -0.34 -2.69
C ASN A 161 -20.97 -0.03 -4.19
N THR A 162 -21.87 -0.55 -5.01
CA THR A 162 -21.84 -0.41 -6.47
C THR A 162 -22.91 0.55 -6.99
N ALA A 163 -23.38 1.49 -6.17
CA ALA A 163 -24.21 2.59 -6.64
C ALA A 163 -23.41 3.48 -7.60
N THR A 164 -24.03 3.91 -8.70
CA THR A 164 -23.33 4.65 -9.77
C THR A 164 -24.06 5.92 -10.18
N PHE A 165 -23.30 6.92 -10.59
CA PHE A 165 -23.80 8.08 -11.32
C PHE A 165 -24.03 7.71 -12.81
N PRO A 166 -25.10 8.20 -13.47
CA PRO A 166 -26.10 9.14 -12.98
C PRO A 166 -27.31 8.53 -12.27
N GLN A 167 -27.40 7.20 -12.12
CA GLN A 167 -28.57 6.54 -11.51
C GLN A 167 -28.76 6.94 -10.05
N ASN A 168 -27.68 7.21 -9.33
CA ASN A 168 -27.66 7.80 -8.01
C ASN A 168 -26.80 9.07 -8.04
N SER A 169 -27.39 10.22 -7.74
CA SER A 169 -26.71 11.52 -7.78
C SER A 169 -25.62 11.68 -6.71
N GLY A 170 -25.68 10.90 -5.63
CA GLY A 170 -24.67 10.89 -4.56
C GLY A 170 -23.55 9.86 -4.76
N ALA A 171 -23.60 9.06 -5.82
CA ALA A 171 -22.57 8.05 -6.08
C ALA A 171 -21.28 8.68 -6.64
N SER A 172 -20.13 8.16 -6.18
CA SER A 172 -18.80 8.53 -6.70
C SER A 172 -18.38 7.71 -7.91
N LEU A 173 -18.91 6.49 -8.06
CA LEU A 173 -18.61 5.57 -9.16
C LEU A 173 -19.46 5.89 -10.39
N LEU A 174 -18.97 5.54 -11.58
CA LEU A 174 -19.66 5.80 -12.84
C LEU A 174 -20.32 4.52 -13.39
N ALA A 175 -21.50 4.66 -13.99
CA ALA A 175 -22.17 3.53 -14.63
C ALA A 175 -21.33 2.89 -15.74
N SER A 176 -20.48 3.69 -16.39
CA SER A 176 -19.53 3.27 -17.41
C SER A 176 -18.50 2.27 -16.90
N ASP A 177 -18.19 2.28 -15.60
CA ASP A 177 -17.19 1.38 -15.03
C ASP A 177 -17.66 -0.07 -15.00
N PHE A 178 -18.98 -0.28 -14.97
CA PHE A 178 -19.64 -1.59 -14.89
C PHE A 178 -20.29 -2.02 -16.21
N ALA A 179 -20.33 -1.12 -17.20
CA ALA A 179 -21.10 -1.34 -18.42
C ALA A 179 -20.64 -2.59 -19.19
N ASN A 180 -21.60 -3.48 -19.47
CA ASN A 180 -21.48 -4.66 -20.33
C ASN A 180 -20.35 -5.65 -19.96
N ARG A 181 -19.90 -5.68 -18.70
CA ARG A 181 -18.82 -6.59 -18.27
C ARG A 181 -19.24 -7.45 -17.08
N THR A 182 -18.55 -8.56 -16.91
CA THR A 182 -18.71 -9.40 -15.72
C THR A 182 -18.08 -8.71 -14.52
N VAL A 183 -18.82 -8.67 -13.40
CA VAL A 183 -18.38 -8.14 -12.12
C VAL A 183 -18.37 -9.27 -11.10
N THR A 184 -17.21 -9.59 -10.55
CA THR A 184 -17.03 -10.64 -9.54
C THR A 184 -16.83 -10.01 -8.17
N LYS A 185 -17.62 -10.47 -7.19
CA LYS A 185 -17.54 -10.04 -5.80
C LYS A 185 -16.79 -11.07 -4.96
N ILE A 186 -15.70 -10.66 -4.33
CA ILE A 186 -14.86 -11.51 -3.48
C ILE A 186 -15.43 -11.53 -2.06
N ASP A 187 -15.90 -12.70 -1.65
CA ASP A 187 -16.53 -12.92 -0.36
C ASP A 187 -15.60 -13.72 0.56
N PHE A 188 -14.91 -13.02 1.46
CA PHE A 188 -13.98 -13.63 2.41
C PHE A 188 -14.68 -14.45 3.50
N SER A 189 -16.01 -14.45 3.62
CA SER A 189 -16.69 -15.41 4.49
C SER A 189 -16.49 -16.87 4.02
N LYS A 190 -16.17 -17.05 2.73
CA LYS A 190 -15.89 -18.34 2.09
C LYS A 190 -14.39 -18.71 2.09
N ALA A 191 -13.53 -17.85 2.62
CA ALA A 191 -12.09 -18.09 2.66
C ALA A 191 -11.75 -19.28 3.56
N THR A 192 -10.98 -20.22 3.02
CA THR A 192 -10.46 -21.38 3.77
C THR A 192 -9.01 -21.19 4.23
N LEU A 193 -8.29 -20.24 3.64
CA LEU A 193 -6.93 -19.89 4.02
C LEU A 193 -6.91 -18.73 5.02
N LYS A 194 -5.91 -18.75 5.90
CA LYS A 194 -5.58 -17.63 6.78
C LYS A 194 -4.07 -17.43 6.77
N PHE A 195 -3.64 -16.18 6.58
CA PHE A 195 -2.25 -15.78 6.70
C PHE A 195 -2.07 -14.98 8.00
N GLY A 196 -1.48 -15.63 9.00
CA GLY A 196 -1.62 -15.20 10.39
C GLY A 196 -3.10 -15.18 10.79
N SER A 197 -3.64 -13.98 11.04
CA SER A 197 -5.07 -13.78 11.37
C SER A 197 -5.88 -13.10 10.26
N LEU A 198 -5.29 -12.86 9.08
CA LEU A 198 -5.98 -12.32 7.91
C LEU A 198 -6.56 -13.47 7.09
N LYS A 199 -7.82 -13.37 6.67
CA LYS A 199 -8.41 -14.36 5.75
C LYS A 199 -7.81 -14.16 4.36
N ALA A 200 -7.64 -15.25 3.62
CA ALA A 200 -7.07 -15.19 2.28
C ALA A 200 -7.79 -16.15 1.31
N ILE A 201 -7.77 -15.79 0.04
CA ILE A 201 -8.28 -16.60 -1.08
C ILE A 201 -7.14 -16.77 -2.08
N ASP A 202 -6.81 -18.01 -2.44
CA ASP A 202 -5.90 -18.31 -3.54
C ASP A 202 -6.62 -18.06 -4.85
N TYR A 203 -6.22 -16.98 -5.52
CA TYR A 203 -6.99 -16.43 -6.63
C TYR A 203 -6.85 -17.26 -7.91
N PHE A 204 -5.66 -17.82 -8.14
CA PHE A 204 -5.42 -18.74 -9.25
C PHE A 204 -5.55 -20.22 -8.85
N GLY A 205 -5.57 -20.52 -7.55
CA GLY A 205 -5.65 -21.88 -7.02
C GLY A 205 -4.34 -22.65 -7.06
N ASP A 206 -3.24 -22.00 -7.43
CA ASP A 206 -1.90 -22.60 -7.55
C ASP A 206 -0.88 -21.99 -6.57
N GLY A 207 -1.31 -21.04 -5.75
CA GLY A 207 -0.52 -20.38 -4.73
C GLY A 207 0.40 -19.26 -5.24
N SER A 208 0.19 -18.78 -6.46
CA SER A 208 0.98 -17.70 -7.06
C SER A 208 0.46 -16.28 -6.74
N PHE A 209 -0.84 -16.13 -6.49
CA PHE A 209 -1.47 -14.84 -6.19
C PHE A 209 -2.66 -15.03 -5.25
N TYR A 210 -2.68 -14.30 -4.15
CA TYR A 210 -3.74 -14.36 -3.16
C TYR A 210 -4.40 -13.01 -2.97
N LEU A 211 -5.71 -13.01 -2.72
CA LEU A 211 -6.43 -11.87 -2.17
C LEU A 211 -6.50 -12.01 -0.65
N VAL A 212 -6.35 -10.91 0.08
CA VAL A 212 -6.27 -10.87 1.54
C VAL A 212 -7.29 -9.87 2.10
N ASP A 213 -8.08 -10.32 3.07
CA ASP A 213 -9.12 -9.54 3.73
C ASP A 213 -8.50 -8.50 4.67
N THR A 214 -8.60 -7.22 4.33
CA THR A 214 -8.03 -6.10 5.10
C THR A 214 -9.07 -5.00 5.29
N PRO A 215 -10.14 -5.25 6.07
CA PRO A 215 -11.24 -4.30 6.23
C PRO A 215 -10.82 -3.08 7.04
N GLY A 216 -11.65 -2.03 6.98
CA GLY A 216 -11.50 -0.82 7.80
C GLY A 216 -11.50 0.45 6.94
N HIS A 217 -10.52 0.58 6.05
CA HIS A 217 -10.40 1.76 5.19
C HIS A 217 -11.66 1.98 4.32
N PHE A 218 -12.12 0.92 3.65
CA PHE A 218 -13.32 0.96 2.84
C PHE A 218 -14.09 -0.36 2.96
N PRO A 219 -15.44 -0.37 2.90
CA PRO A 219 -16.22 -1.61 2.85
C PRO A 219 -15.81 -2.51 1.68
N GLY A 220 -15.30 -3.69 1.99
CA GLY A 220 -14.73 -4.61 1.00
C GLY A 220 -13.32 -4.27 0.55
N HIS A 221 -12.56 -3.49 1.33
CA HIS A 221 -11.14 -3.24 1.08
C HIS A 221 -10.32 -4.55 1.16
N MET A 222 -9.48 -4.76 0.15
CA MET A 222 -8.65 -5.95 0.00
C MET A 222 -7.20 -5.57 -0.26
N SER A 223 -6.29 -6.39 0.25
CA SER A 223 -4.89 -6.41 -0.17
C SER A 223 -4.65 -7.63 -1.08
N ALA A 224 -3.49 -7.69 -1.72
CA ALA A 224 -3.04 -8.87 -2.45
C ALA A 224 -1.64 -9.30 -2.05
N LEU A 225 -1.38 -10.59 -2.18
CA LEU A 225 -0.08 -11.20 -1.93
C LEU A 225 0.37 -11.94 -3.18
N ALA A 226 1.40 -11.41 -3.85
CA ALA A 226 1.95 -11.95 -5.08
C ALA A 226 3.24 -12.73 -4.80
N ARG A 227 3.24 -14.03 -5.10
CA ARG A 227 4.46 -14.86 -5.01
C ARG A 227 5.33 -14.59 -6.22
N VAL A 228 6.48 -13.95 -6.02
CA VAL A 228 7.39 -13.56 -7.11
C VAL A 228 8.56 -14.53 -7.31
N THR A 229 8.92 -15.27 -6.25
CA THR A 229 9.77 -16.46 -6.28
C THR A 229 9.15 -17.52 -5.36
N PRO A 230 9.59 -18.79 -5.37
CA PRO A 230 9.05 -19.80 -4.45
C PRO A 230 9.07 -19.41 -2.96
N THR A 231 9.96 -18.48 -2.58
CA THR A 231 10.18 -18.07 -1.18
C THR A 231 10.03 -16.57 -0.92
N SER A 232 9.67 -15.76 -1.91
CA SER A 232 9.54 -14.30 -1.73
C SER A 232 8.31 -13.72 -2.38
N PHE A 233 7.77 -12.68 -1.75
CA PHE A 233 6.47 -12.12 -2.07
C PHE A 233 6.50 -10.60 -2.15
N VAL A 234 5.62 -10.05 -2.98
CA VAL A 234 5.22 -8.64 -2.93
C VAL A 234 3.83 -8.58 -2.33
N TYR A 235 3.67 -7.80 -1.27
CA TYR A 235 2.38 -7.54 -0.62
C TYR A 235 1.85 -6.20 -1.13
N LEU A 236 0.78 -6.24 -1.92
CA LEU A 236 0.10 -5.07 -2.48
C LEU A 236 -0.97 -4.63 -1.49
N GLY A 237 -0.62 -3.69 -0.61
CA GLY A 237 -1.43 -3.32 0.54
C GLY A 237 -2.51 -2.27 0.28
N SER A 238 -2.54 -1.66 -0.90
CA SER A 238 -3.44 -0.53 -1.23
C SER A 238 -3.54 0.47 -0.06
N ASP A 239 -4.72 0.77 0.47
CA ASP A 239 -4.92 1.77 1.53
C ASP A 239 -5.01 1.15 2.93
N THR A 240 -4.26 0.06 3.15
CA THR A 240 -3.96 -0.38 4.52
C THR A 240 -3.23 0.69 5.33
N TYR A 241 -2.44 1.54 4.67
CA TYR A 241 -1.85 2.77 5.20
C TYR A 241 -1.42 3.69 4.03
N HIS A 242 -1.16 4.97 4.32
CA HIS A 242 -0.83 6.02 3.35
C HIS A 242 0.58 6.61 3.54
N ASN A 243 1.15 6.49 4.74
CA ASN A 243 2.53 6.84 5.05
C ASN A 243 3.22 5.71 5.84
N ALA A 244 4.47 5.39 5.53
CA ALA A 244 5.21 4.33 6.23
C ALA A 244 5.35 4.58 7.76
N ALA A 245 5.20 5.82 8.21
CA ALA A 245 5.10 6.16 9.63
C ALA A 245 3.87 5.55 10.34
N GLU A 246 2.82 5.13 9.61
CA GLU A 246 1.66 4.44 10.20
C GLU A 246 1.93 2.97 10.52
N ILE A 247 2.93 2.37 9.88
CA ILE A 247 3.30 0.97 10.10
C ILE A 247 4.64 0.81 10.83
N ARG A 248 5.50 1.83 10.81
CA ARG A 248 6.87 1.84 11.36
C ARG A 248 7.11 3.05 12.29
N PRO A 249 8.09 2.99 13.20
CA PRO A 249 8.94 1.84 13.52
C PRO A 249 8.22 0.79 14.37
N ARG A 250 8.72 -0.45 14.36
CA ARG A 250 8.31 -1.53 15.28
C ARG A 250 9.51 -2.40 15.67
N PRO A 251 9.53 -3.05 16.85
CA PRO A 251 10.67 -3.85 17.29
C PRO A 251 11.03 -5.01 16.35
N ALA A 252 10.02 -5.78 15.91
CA ALA A 252 10.23 -6.89 14.98
C ALA A 252 10.82 -6.42 13.63
N PHE A 253 10.38 -5.26 13.16
CA PHE A 253 10.88 -4.65 11.94
C PHE A 253 12.36 -4.22 12.10
N GLN A 254 12.69 -3.53 13.19
CA GLN A 254 14.06 -3.10 13.47
C GLN A 254 15.05 -4.27 13.62
N GLN A 255 14.59 -5.40 14.14
CA GLN A 255 15.41 -6.59 14.28
C GLN A 255 15.90 -7.11 12.91
N ASN A 256 15.02 -7.13 11.91
CA ASN A 256 15.34 -7.64 10.57
C ASN A 256 15.92 -6.55 9.65
N PHE A 257 15.53 -5.30 9.88
CA PHE A 257 15.89 -4.13 9.08
C PHE A 257 16.32 -2.98 9.99
N PRO A 258 17.51 -3.04 10.61
CA PRO A 258 17.97 -1.98 11.51
C PRO A 258 18.10 -0.65 10.77
N CYS A 259 17.69 0.44 11.43
CA CYS A 259 17.81 1.78 10.88
C CYS A 259 19.30 2.14 10.68
N PRO A 260 19.70 2.64 9.50
CA PRO A 260 21.07 3.11 9.26
C PRO A 260 21.52 4.14 10.29
N ALA A 261 22.79 4.07 10.71
CA ALA A 261 23.33 4.93 11.77
C ALA A 261 23.23 6.44 11.46
N HIS A 262 23.35 6.84 10.18
CA HIS A 262 23.22 8.24 9.79
C HIS A 262 21.77 8.73 9.93
N LEU A 263 20.78 7.94 9.49
CA LEU A 263 19.36 8.26 9.69
C LEU A 263 18.99 8.27 11.18
N LEU A 264 19.56 7.37 12.00
CA LEU A 264 19.39 7.42 13.45
C LEU A 264 19.94 8.71 14.07
N ALA A 265 21.08 9.21 13.56
CA ALA A 265 21.68 10.44 14.05
C ALA A 265 20.83 11.67 13.65
N GLU A 266 20.36 11.72 12.41
CA GLU A 266 19.52 12.81 11.90
C GLU A 266 18.14 12.85 12.56
N ALA A 267 17.50 11.67 12.70
CA ALA A 267 16.18 11.54 13.30
C ALA A 267 16.10 12.10 14.73
N LYS A 268 17.21 12.09 15.49
CA LYS A 268 17.28 12.65 16.84
C LYS A 268 16.84 14.11 16.90
N THR A 269 17.21 14.89 15.89
CA THR A 269 16.94 16.33 15.86
C THR A 269 15.87 16.69 14.84
N ALA A 270 15.65 15.86 13.82
CA ALA A 270 14.69 16.15 12.77
C ALA A 270 13.25 15.76 13.14
N ILE A 271 13.04 14.69 13.92
CA ILE A 271 11.69 14.27 14.32
C ILE A 271 11.24 15.12 15.51
N SER A 272 10.09 15.77 15.38
CA SER A 272 9.57 16.63 16.43
C SER A 272 9.12 15.85 17.66
N THR A 273 9.76 16.11 18.81
CA THR A 273 9.39 15.48 20.08
C THR A 273 8.11 16.01 20.70
N ASP A 274 7.60 17.14 20.21
CA ASP A 274 6.33 17.72 20.66
C ASP A 274 5.13 16.91 20.16
N PHE A 275 5.28 16.27 18.98
CA PHE A 275 4.26 15.44 18.36
C PHE A 275 4.56 13.95 18.49
N PHE A 276 5.84 13.58 18.54
CA PHE A 276 6.26 12.20 18.58
C PHE A 276 7.16 11.92 19.78
N TRP A 277 6.68 11.11 20.71
CA TRP A 277 7.46 10.67 21.86
C TRP A 277 8.11 9.29 21.64
N SER A 278 9.26 9.03 22.25
CA SER A 278 9.84 7.69 22.35
C SER A 278 10.31 7.41 23.79
N PRO A 279 10.32 6.14 24.26
CA PRO A 279 10.71 5.81 25.64
C PRO A 279 12.09 6.32 26.08
N LYS A 280 13.03 6.51 25.14
CA LYS A 280 14.36 7.05 25.43
C LYS A 280 14.57 8.49 24.93
N THR A 281 13.49 9.22 24.61
CA THR A 281 13.59 10.64 24.30
C THR A 281 14.20 11.39 25.49
N THR A 282 15.34 12.05 25.26
CA THR A 282 16.10 12.80 26.29
C THR A 282 16.48 14.16 25.74
N ASP A 283 16.22 15.24 26.48
CA ASP A 283 16.56 16.63 26.10
C ASP A 283 16.09 17.02 24.68
N GLY A 284 14.88 16.58 24.28
CA GLY A 284 14.32 16.85 22.96
C GLY A 284 14.92 16.01 21.82
N ALA A 285 15.81 15.06 22.11
CA ALA A 285 16.35 14.15 21.12
C ALA A 285 15.47 12.90 20.96
N PHE A 286 14.89 12.69 19.79
CA PHE A 286 14.05 11.53 19.47
C PHE A 286 14.89 10.24 19.33
N ASP A 287 14.38 9.09 19.82
CA ASP A 287 15.07 7.81 19.70
C ASP A 287 14.19 6.79 18.94
N VAL A 288 14.48 6.63 17.64
CA VAL A 288 13.78 5.68 16.75
C VAL A 288 13.81 4.26 17.32
N VAL A 289 14.93 3.85 17.92
CA VAL A 289 15.15 2.45 18.35
C VAL A 289 14.27 2.05 19.52
N SER A 290 14.06 2.94 20.49
CA SER A 290 13.23 2.67 21.66
C SER A 290 11.73 2.63 21.37
N ARG A 291 11.30 3.09 20.20
CA ARG A 291 9.88 3.18 19.87
C ARG A 291 9.31 1.82 19.45
N ALA A 292 8.25 1.40 20.16
CA ALA A 292 7.56 0.13 19.92
C ALA A 292 6.36 0.26 18.97
N ASP A 293 5.80 1.46 18.85
CA ASP A 293 4.57 1.76 18.12
C ASP A 293 4.84 2.66 16.90
N PRO A 294 4.00 2.57 15.84
CA PRO A 294 4.13 3.46 14.69
C PRO A 294 4.02 4.94 15.08
N LEU A 295 4.60 5.80 14.25
CA LEU A 295 4.63 7.25 14.46
C LEU A 295 3.30 7.93 14.15
N MET A 296 2.55 7.39 13.20
CA MET A 296 1.26 7.89 12.75
C MET A 296 0.17 6.83 12.90
N ILE A 297 -1.07 7.27 12.74
CA ILE A 297 -2.27 6.44 12.70
C ILE A 297 -3.14 6.85 11.52
N ALA A 298 -4.04 5.95 11.11
CA ALA A 298 -5.15 6.33 10.24
C ALA A 298 -5.99 7.40 10.93
N SER A 299 -6.44 8.39 10.17
CA SER A 299 -7.29 9.47 10.71
C SER A 299 -8.59 8.93 11.29
N ASP A 300 -8.94 9.37 12.50
CA ASP A 300 -10.21 9.13 13.17
C ASP A 300 -11.09 10.39 13.24
N LEU A 301 -10.71 11.44 12.48
CA LEU A 301 -11.48 12.66 12.41
C LEU A 301 -12.84 12.43 11.73
N PRO A 302 -13.86 13.26 11.98
CA PRO A 302 -15.16 13.18 11.29
C PRO A 302 -15.06 13.29 9.76
N THR A 303 -13.97 13.86 9.26
CA THR A 303 -13.66 14.01 7.83
C THR A 303 -12.77 12.90 7.29
N SER A 304 -12.51 11.84 8.05
CA SER A 304 -11.65 10.73 7.64
C SER A 304 -12.19 10.05 6.39
N LEU A 305 -11.29 9.71 5.47
CA LEU A 305 -11.59 8.83 4.33
C LEU A 305 -11.56 7.35 4.73
N THR A 306 -11.09 7.03 5.94
CA THR A 306 -11.13 5.68 6.50
C THR A 306 -12.51 5.45 7.14
N ALA A 307 -13.30 4.55 6.55
CA ALA A 307 -14.69 4.30 6.96
C ALA A 307 -14.81 3.76 8.41
N ASP A 308 -13.88 2.91 8.84
CA ASP A 308 -13.77 2.39 10.20
C ASP A 308 -12.29 2.39 10.64
N PRO A 309 -11.82 3.48 11.29
CA PRO A 309 -10.44 3.64 11.73
C PRO A 309 -9.97 2.58 12.72
N LEU A 310 -10.86 2.09 13.60
CA LEU A 310 -10.51 1.05 14.56
C LEU A 310 -10.22 -0.28 13.84
N THR A 311 -11.12 -0.69 12.94
CA THR A 311 -10.92 -1.92 12.15
C THR A 311 -9.72 -1.78 11.22
N ALA A 312 -9.50 -0.60 10.63
CA ALA A 312 -8.33 -0.32 9.79
C ALA A 312 -7.02 -0.47 10.57
N GLY A 313 -6.96 0.08 11.79
CA GLY A 313 -5.81 -0.07 12.68
C GLY A 313 -5.51 -1.54 13.05
N ILE A 314 -6.55 -2.36 13.25
CA ILE A 314 -6.40 -3.80 13.47
C ILE A 314 -5.84 -4.50 12.22
N SER A 315 -6.35 -4.18 11.03
CA SER A 315 -5.83 -4.71 9.77
C SER A 315 -4.37 -4.31 9.58
N LEU A 316 -4.03 -3.04 9.78
CA LEU A 316 -2.67 -2.52 9.68
C LEU A 316 -1.70 -3.20 10.66
N ALA A 317 -2.12 -3.42 11.91
CA ALA A 317 -1.30 -4.14 12.89
C ALA A 317 -0.97 -5.58 12.45
N LYS A 318 -1.88 -6.25 11.73
CA LYS A 318 -1.63 -7.58 11.15
C LYS A 318 -0.71 -7.51 9.93
N VAL A 319 -0.88 -6.50 9.06
CA VAL A 319 -0.01 -6.25 7.91
C VAL A 319 1.44 -5.97 8.37
N ALA A 320 1.61 -5.32 9.51
CA ALA A 320 2.92 -5.00 10.07
C ALA A 320 3.80 -6.25 10.33
N ALA A 321 3.20 -7.42 10.56
CA ALA A 321 3.96 -8.66 10.67
C ALA A 321 4.62 -9.04 9.34
N PHE A 322 3.93 -8.88 8.21
CA PHE A 322 4.49 -9.08 6.87
C PHE A 322 5.55 -8.04 6.57
N ASP A 323 5.30 -6.78 6.93
CA ASP A 323 6.27 -5.69 6.73
C ASP A 323 7.58 -5.92 7.51
N ALA A 324 7.50 -6.52 8.70
CA ALA A 324 8.68 -6.86 9.49
C ALA A 324 9.48 -8.06 8.94
N ASP A 325 8.90 -8.90 8.08
CA ASP A 325 9.47 -10.19 7.71
C ASP A 325 10.35 -10.11 6.42
N PRO A 326 11.49 -10.83 6.35
CA PRO A 326 12.40 -10.79 5.21
C PRO A 326 11.90 -11.41 3.91
N ASP A 327 10.81 -12.18 3.93
CA ASP A 327 10.25 -12.83 2.75
C ASP A 327 9.20 -11.97 2.01
N PHE A 328 8.83 -10.82 2.57
CA PHE A 328 7.78 -9.96 2.01
C PHE A 328 8.28 -8.54 1.74
N PHE A 329 7.91 -7.98 0.59
CA PHE A 329 8.03 -6.56 0.30
C PHE A 329 6.65 -5.93 0.26
N VAL A 330 6.31 -5.14 1.29
CA VAL A 330 5.03 -4.44 1.39
C VAL A 330 5.10 -3.13 0.63
N VAL A 331 4.13 -2.92 -0.26
CA VAL A 331 3.96 -1.71 -1.07
C VAL A 331 2.49 -1.31 -1.00
N VAL A 332 2.21 -0.08 -0.57
CA VAL A 332 0.87 0.52 -0.52
C VAL A 332 0.71 1.59 -1.60
N ALA A 333 -0.53 1.94 -1.95
CA ALA A 333 -0.82 2.81 -3.10
C ALA A 333 -0.15 4.19 -3.00
N HIS A 334 -0.06 4.72 -1.79
CA HIS A 334 0.37 6.09 -1.54
C HIS A 334 1.73 6.22 -0.82
N ASP A 335 2.58 5.18 -0.83
CA ASP A 335 3.88 5.25 -0.17
C ASP A 335 4.86 6.18 -0.92
N LEU A 336 4.88 7.44 -0.51
CA LEU A 336 5.77 8.45 -1.06
C LEU A 336 7.25 8.10 -0.86
N SER A 337 7.58 7.29 0.16
CA SER A 337 8.96 6.93 0.48
C SER A 337 9.56 5.99 -0.56
N LEU A 338 8.72 5.33 -1.37
CA LEU A 338 9.10 4.41 -2.42
C LEU A 338 9.16 5.07 -3.82
N ARG A 339 8.67 6.32 -3.96
CA ARG A 339 8.40 6.93 -5.28
C ARG A 339 9.60 7.01 -6.21
N GLU A 340 10.76 7.33 -5.69
CA GLU A 340 11.98 7.44 -6.50
C GLU A 340 12.77 6.12 -6.57
N SER A 341 12.30 5.07 -5.89
CA SER A 341 13.04 3.81 -5.72
C SER A 341 12.39 2.62 -6.41
N LEU A 342 11.07 2.65 -6.65
CA LEU A 342 10.38 1.53 -7.30
C LEU A 342 10.85 1.34 -8.74
N PRO A 343 11.15 0.11 -9.17
CA PRO A 343 11.39 -0.21 -10.57
C PRO A 343 10.04 -0.19 -11.32
N TYR A 344 9.74 0.94 -11.96
CA TYR A 344 8.52 1.07 -12.77
C TYR A 344 8.59 0.26 -14.07
N PHE A 345 7.41 -0.06 -14.60
CA PHE A 345 7.21 -0.72 -15.88
C PHE A 345 8.12 -0.09 -16.96
N PRO A 346 8.82 -0.90 -17.78
CA PRO A 346 8.65 -2.35 -17.95
C PRO A 346 9.42 -3.23 -16.96
N LYS A 347 10.14 -2.67 -15.99
CA LYS A 347 10.87 -3.47 -14.98
C LYS A 347 9.88 -4.22 -14.08
N THR A 348 10.37 -5.29 -13.44
CA THR A 348 9.57 -6.10 -12.52
C THR A 348 10.06 -5.92 -11.08
N LEU A 349 9.16 -6.13 -10.13
CA LEU A 349 9.47 -6.23 -8.70
C LEU A 349 10.02 -7.61 -8.32
N ASN A 350 10.06 -8.59 -9.23
CA ASN A 350 10.39 -9.97 -8.90
C ASN A 350 11.79 -10.17 -8.27
N SER A 351 12.73 -9.26 -8.56
CA SER A 351 14.08 -9.27 -8.00
C SER A 351 14.24 -8.39 -6.76
N TRP A 352 13.16 -7.90 -6.14
CA TRP A 352 13.25 -6.94 -5.02
C TRP A 352 14.17 -7.43 -3.89
N GLN A 353 14.17 -8.74 -3.61
CA GLN A 353 14.96 -9.31 -2.52
C GLN A 353 16.45 -9.36 -2.89
N THR A 354 16.80 -9.80 -4.10
CA THR A 354 18.19 -9.88 -4.58
C THR A 354 18.78 -8.50 -4.88
N SER A 355 17.97 -7.54 -5.30
CA SER A 355 18.37 -6.13 -5.46
C SER A 355 18.38 -5.35 -4.14
N ARG A 356 18.03 -5.99 -3.03
CA ARG A 356 17.93 -5.38 -1.70
C ARG A 356 17.01 -4.15 -1.66
N LEU A 357 15.98 -4.13 -2.50
CA LEU A 357 15.08 -2.98 -2.65
C LEU A 357 14.46 -2.60 -1.31
N LYS A 358 13.87 -3.58 -0.60
CA LYS A 358 13.30 -3.36 0.73
C LYS A 358 14.32 -2.74 1.68
N GLN A 359 15.48 -3.37 1.85
CA GLN A 359 16.53 -2.92 2.78
C GLN A 359 16.98 -1.47 2.50
N ASN A 360 16.97 -1.06 1.23
CA ASN A 360 17.41 0.27 0.82
C ASN A 360 16.33 1.35 0.97
N THR A 361 15.05 0.97 1.12
CA THR A 361 13.94 1.94 1.11
C THR A 361 13.12 1.98 2.40
N VAL A 362 13.23 0.95 3.24
CA VAL A 362 12.44 0.79 4.47
C VAL A 362 12.46 1.98 5.43
N TRP A 363 13.55 2.75 5.44
CA TRP A 363 13.77 3.89 6.34
C TRP A 363 13.68 5.24 5.65
N ASN A 364 13.29 5.30 4.37
CA ASN A 364 13.17 6.55 3.62
C ASN A 364 12.20 7.55 4.26
N PHE A 365 11.22 7.09 5.04
CA PHE A 365 10.24 7.96 5.70
C PHE A 365 10.79 8.75 6.90
N VAL A 366 11.96 8.38 7.44
CA VAL A 366 12.63 9.13 8.53
C VAL A 366 13.78 10.01 8.02
N ASP A 367 14.11 9.95 6.72
CA ASP A 367 15.10 10.79 6.07
C ASP A 367 14.52 12.19 5.81
N PRO A 368 15.04 13.27 6.43
CA PRO A 368 14.50 14.62 6.28
C PRO A 368 14.59 15.18 4.85
N THR A 369 15.42 14.59 3.98
CA THR A 369 15.54 14.97 2.57
C THR A 369 14.50 14.28 1.68
N ASN A 370 13.83 13.26 2.19
CA ASN A 370 12.82 12.51 1.46
C ASN A 370 11.46 13.23 1.52
N PRO A 371 10.72 13.36 0.40
CA PRO A 371 9.39 13.97 0.40
C PRO A 371 8.36 13.28 1.32
N ALA A 372 8.57 12.01 1.66
CA ALA A 372 7.73 11.27 2.61
C ALA A 372 7.92 11.66 4.08
N PHE A 373 8.93 12.50 4.38
CA PHE A 373 9.20 12.96 5.73
C PHE A 373 8.15 13.96 6.19
N LEU A 374 7.20 13.44 6.96
CA LEU A 374 6.08 14.19 7.54
C LEU A 374 6.22 14.40 9.06
N LEU A 375 7.44 14.24 9.60
CA LEU A 375 7.68 14.07 11.04
C LEU A 375 8.21 15.33 11.77
N SER A 376 8.22 16.47 11.08
CA SER A 376 8.54 17.79 11.65
C SER A 376 7.53 18.85 11.17
N PRO A 377 7.23 19.87 11.99
CA PRO A 377 6.60 21.10 11.51
C PRO A 377 7.47 21.77 10.44
N LEU A 378 6.84 22.51 9.54
CA LEU A 378 7.51 23.33 8.51
C LEU A 378 7.50 24.82 8.86
#